data_AF-A0A7V3PRI4-F1
#
_entry.id   AF-A0A7V3PRI4-F1
#
_cell.length_a   1.000
_cell.length_b   1.000
_cell.length_c   1.000
_cell.angle_alpha   90.00
_cell.angle_beta   90.00
_cell.angle_gamma   90.00
#
_symmetry.space_group_name_H-M   'P 1'
#
loop_
_entity.id
_entity.type
_entity.pdbx_description
1 polymer ?
#
loop_
_entity_poly.entity_id
_entity_poly.type
_entity_poly.pdbx_seq_one_letter_code
_entity_poly.pdbx_strand_id
1 'polypeptide(L)'
;MLFTAAPQLTAAAPRSKRRRRAIFTPAKPQEMIVVERCLIRDGAMVCESVEERLPTPGFGRWASLGLADFSGTVRYVFTVPLRPEEAGAELCLRLGDVEYAAAVSVNGRYAGTCLWPPYEVALTGLLQPGDNELVVEVSNTLAQQVLLPDNVNQARERGWDHGYWRRTLEWHKESLGGGLLGPVAIFARRKG
;
A
#
# COMPACT_ATOMS: atom_id res chain seq x y z
N MET A 1 42.13 -18.92 35.78
CA MET A 1 41.34 -18.48 34.61
C MET A 1 40.58 -17.22 35.02
N LEU A 2 40.91 -16.09 34.43
CA LEU A 2 40.28 -14.78 34.68
C LEU A 2 39.13 -14.60 33.67
N PHE A 3 37.90 -14.41 34.14
CA PHE A 3 36.79 -13.96 33.30
C PHE A 3 36.72 -12.43 33.35
N THR A 4 36.97 -11.77 32.21
CA THR A 4 36.75 -10.34 32.01
C THR A 4 35.28 -10.09 31.66
N ALA A 5 34.61 -9.22 32.42
CA ALA A 5 33.25 -8.78 32.13
C ALA A 5 33.24 -7.77 30.98
N ALA A 6 32.36 -7.97 29.99
CA ALA A 6 32.14 -7.03 28.90
C ALA A 6 31.38 -5.77 29.39
N PRO A 7 31.66 -4.57 28.86
CA PRO A 7 30.98 -3.36 29.27
C PRO A 7 29.53 -3.33 28.74
N GLN A 8 28.60 -3.01 29.63
CA GLN A 8 27.20 -2.78 29.28
C GLN A 8 27.08 -1.51 28.44
N LEU A 9 26.55 -1.64 27.22
CA LEU A 9 26.12 -0.50 26.42
C LEU A 9 24.95 0.20 27.12
N THR A 10 25.20 1.41 27.62
CA THR A 10 24.16 2.33 28.07
C THR A 10 23.37 2.81 26.85
N ALA A 11 22.11 2.38 26.75
CA ALA A 11 21.17 2.89 25.76
C ALA A 11 20.97 4.41 25.98
N ALA A 12 21.27 5.20 24.96
CA ALA A 12 21.03 6.64 24.97
C ALA A 12 19.51 6.93 25.11
N ALA A 13 19.15 7.83 26.02
CA ALA A 13 17.78 8.26 26.23
C ALA A 13 17.13 8.80 24.94
N PRO A 14 15.82 8.57 24.72
CA PRO A 14 15.14 9.03 23.51
C PRO A 14 15.12 10.57 23.45
N ARG A 15 15.80 11.12 22.44
CA ARG A 15 15.75 12.56 22.11
C ARG A 15 14.30 12.98 21.84
N SER A 16 13.86 14.07 22.47
CA SER A 16 12.47 14.55 22.37
C SER A 16 12.09 14.83 20.90
N LYS A 17 11.07 14.10 20.42
CA LYS A 17 10.58 14.22 19.04
C LYS A 17 9.74 15.48 18.91
N ARG A 18 10.35 16.61 18.55
CA ARG A 18 9.59 17.76 18.02
C ARG A 18 8.83 17.24 16.78
N ARG A 19 7.50 17.17 16.85
CA ARG A 19 6.65 16.64 15.77
C ARG A 19 6.97 17.40 14.48
N ARG A 20 7.44 16.68 13.44
CA ARG A 20 7.66 17.25 12.11
C ARG A 20 6.30 17.64 11.55
N ARG A 21 6.14 18.91 11.13
CA ARG A 21 4.94 19.34 10.41
C ARG A 21 4.97 18.70 9.02
N ALA A 22 3.91 17.98 8.67
CA ALA A 22 3.74 17.47 7.30
C ALA A 22 3.51 18.64 6.34
N ILE A 23 4.04 18.52 5.12
CA ILE A 23 3.81 19.45 4.03
C ILE A 23 2.41 19.20 3.44
N PHE A 24 2.03 17.94 3.36
CA PHE A 24 0.75 17.50 2.82
C PHE A 24 0.23 16.32 3.64
N THR A 25 -1.06 16.33 3.96
CA THR A 25 -1.79 15.23 4.60
C THR A 25 -3.25 15.32 4.13
N PRO A 26 -3.62 14.60 3.06
CA PRO A 26 -4.97 14.65 2.54
C PRO A 26 -5.93 13.95 3.51
N ALA A 27 -7.16 14.46 3.63
CA ALA A 27 -8.21 13.79 4.40
C ALA A 27 -8.77 12.56 3.66
N LYS A 28 -8.73 12.59 2.32
CA LYS A 28 -9.13 11.50 1.41
C LYS A 28 -8.46 11.68 0.04
N PRO A 29 -8.35 10.62 -0.77
CA PRO A 29 -8.00 10.73 -2.19
C PRO A 29 -9.04 11.54 -2.98
N GLN A 30 -8.61 12.15 -4.08
CA GLN A 30 -9.48 12.80 -5.07
C GLN A 30 -10.27 11.73 -5.83
N GLU A 31 -9.59 10.69 -6.29
CA GLU A 31 -10.18 9.57 -7.02
C GLU A 31 -9.69 8.24 -6.48
N MET A 32 -10.55 7.22 -6.59
CA MET A 32 -10.24 5.83 -6.31
C MET A 32 -10.79 5.00 -7.48
N ILE A 33 -9.90 4.32 -8.19
CA ILE A 33 -10.20 3.72 -9.49
C ILE A 33 -9.71 2.27 -9.46
N VAL A 34 -10.58 1.30 -9.69
CA VAL A 34 -10.13 -0.08 -9.96
C VAL A 34 -9.52 -0.08 -11.34
N VAL A 35 -8.25 -0.49 -11.42
CA VAL A 35 -7.48 -0.50 -12.67
C VAL A 35 -7.14 -1.90 -13.15
N GLU A 36 -7.22 -2.87 -12.24
CA GLU A 36 -7.03 -4.28 -12.55
C GLU A 36 -7.89 -5.14 -11.62
N ARG A 37 -8.59 -6.13 -12.19
CA ARG A 37 -9.29 -7.18 -11.45
C ARG A 37 -8.57 -8.50 -11.68
N CYS A 38 -8.12 -9.15 -10.61
CA CYS A 38 -7.58 -10.50 -10.65
C CYS A 38 -8.69 -11.46 -10.21
N LEU A 39 -9.03 -12.41 -11.07
CA LEU A 39 -10.12 -13.37 -10.88
C LEU A 39 -9.60 -14.80 -11.02
N ILE A 40 -10.34 -15.77 -10.49
CA ILE A 40 -10.14 -17.18 -10.83
C ILE A 40 -11.27 -17.61 -11.77
N ARG A 41 -10.91 -18.15 -12.93
CA ARG A 41 -11.85 -18.72 -13.91
C ARG A 41 -11.33 -20.08 -14.35
N ASP A 42 -12.14 -21.11 -14.17
CA ASP A 42 -11.79 -22.48 -14.54
C ASP A 42 -10.43 -22.97 -14.03
N GLY A 43 -10.09 -22.59 -12.79
CA GLY A 43 -8.83 -22.93 -12.13
C GLY A 43 -7.62 -22.13 -12.58
N ALA A 44 -7.78 -21.14 -13.46
CA ALA A 44 -6.72 -20.23 -13.90
C ALA A 44 -6.94 -18.82 -13.34
N MET A 45 -5.85 -18.12 -13.01
CA MET A 45 -5.90 -16.69 -12.70
C MET A 45 -6.07 -15.89 -13.99
N VAL A 46 -7.03 -14.99 -14.01
CA VAL A 46 -7.30 -14.07 -15.13
C VAL A 46 -7.22 -12.65 -14.59
N CYS A 47 -6.35 -11.82 -15.16
CA CYS A 47 -6.23 -10.41 -14.84
C CYS A 47 -6.86 -9.58 -15.95
N GLU A 48 -7.79 -8.70 -15.58
CA GLU A 48 -8.51 -7.82 -16.48
C GLU A 48 -8.16 -6.37 -16.17
N SER A 49 -7.56 -5.67 -17.13
CA SER A 49 -7.39 -4.22 -17.05
C SER A 49 -8.74 -3.54 -17.24
N VAL A 50 -9.11 -2.70 -16.28
CA VAL A 50 -10.40 -2.00 -16.23
C VAL A 50 -10.17 -0.55 -15.84
N GLU A 51 -11.21 0.27 -15.91
CA GLU A 51 -11.17 1.64 -15.40
C GLU A 51 -12.49 2.01 -14.73
N GLU A 52 -12.68 1.51 -13.50
CA GLU A 52 -13.93 1.65 -12.76
C GLU A 52 -13.74 2.62 -11.58
N ARG A 53 -14.39 3.79 -11.64
CA ARG A 53 -14.31 4.80 -10.57
C ARG A 53 -15.28 4.48 -9.45
N LEU A 54 -14.77 4.43 -8.22
CA LEU A 54 -15.62 4.29 -7.05
C LEU A 54 -16.32 5.63 -6.75
N PRO A 55 -17.62 5.59 -6.39
CA PRO A 55 -18.40 6.80 -6.13
C PRO A 55 -17.93 7.56 -4.89
N THR A 56 -17.33 6.86 -3.92
CA THR A 56 -16.90 7.44 -2.65
C THR A 56 -15.43 7.10 -2.37
N PRO A 57 -14.48 7.93 -2.84
CA PRO A 57 -13.06 7.75 -2.54
C PRO A 57 -12.77 7.93 -1.04
N GLY A 58 -11.93 7.05 -0.48
CA GLY A 58 -11.59 7.07 0.94
C GLY A 58 -10.38 6.22 1.28
N PHE A 59 -9.86 6.43 2.49
CA PHE A 59 -8.86 5.55 3.09
C PHE A 59 -9.54 4.42 3.85
N GLY A 60 -8.84 3.30 3.97
CA GLY A 60 -9.27 2.14 4.75
C GLY A 60 -9.23 0.85 3.94
N ARG A 61 -9.74 -0.21 4.57
CA ARG A 61 -9.87 -1.51 3.91
C ARG A 61 -10.93 -1.46 2.82
N TRP A 62 -10.61 -2.02 1.67
CA TRP A 62 -11.48 -2.10 0.50
C TRP A 62 -12.85 -2.72 0.78
N ALA A 63 -12.91 -3.73 1.66
CA ALA A 63 -14.19 -4.33 2.06
C ALA A 63 -15.18 -3.31 2.65
N SER A 64 -14.68 -2.35 3.45
CA SER A 64 -15.49 -1.27 4.01
C SER A 64 -15.83 -0.16 3.01
N LEU A 65 -15.19 -0.18 1.84
CA LEU A 65 -15.36 0.78 0.75
C LEU A 65 -16.15 0.20 -0.44
N GLY A 66 -16.82 -0.95 -0.25
CA GLY A 66 -17.65 -1.58 -1.28
C GLY A 66 -16.93 -2.60 -2.17
N LEU A 67 -15.70 -3.00 -1.81
CA LEU A 67 -14.88 -3.96 -2.55
C LEU A 67 -14.56 -5.19 -1.68
N ALA A 68 -15.59 -5.84 -1.13
CA ALA A 68 -15.43 -6.96 -0.19
C ALA A 68 -14.70 -8.17 -0.80
N ASP A 69 -15.06 -8.55 -2.03
CA ASP A 69 -14.54 -9.74 -2.69
C ASP A 69 -13.47 -9.45 -3.75
N PHE A 70 -12.84 -8.28 -3.63
CA PHE A 70 -11.92 -7.78 -4.63
C PHE A 70 -10.49 -8.32 -4.43
N SER A 71 -9.90 -8.80 -5.53
CA SER A 71 -8.45 -8.96 -5.68
C SER A 71 -8.01 -8.22 -6.94
N GLY A 72 -6.86 -7.55 -6.87
CA GLY A 72 -6.30 -6.78 -7.98
C GLY A 72 -5.67 -5.48 -7.50
N THR A 73 -5.77 -4.45 -8.35
CA THR A 73 -5.10 -3.16 -8.15
C THR A 73 -6.09 -2.00 -8.17
N VAL A 74 -5.99 -1.11 -7.17
CA VAL A 74 -6.75 0.15 -7.10
C VAL A 74 -5.79 1.33 -7.12
N ARG A 75 -6.06 2.27 -8.03
CA ARG A 75 -5.37 3.54 -8.18
C ARG A 75 -6.02 4.63 -7.34
N TYR A 76 -5.22 5.28 -6.52
CA TYR A 76 -5.56 6.45 -5.75
C TYR A 76 -4.88 7.67 -6.36
N VAL A 77 -5.64 8.72 -6.64
CA VAL A 77 -5.12 9.97 -7.22
C VAL A 77 -5.20 11.09 -6.19
N PHE A 78 -4.11 11.85 -6.09
CA PHE A 78 -4.00 13.01 -5.23
C PHE A 78 -3.47 14.22 -5.99
N THR A 79 -4.00 15.40 -5.70
CA THR A 79 -3.40 16.69 -6.06
C THR A 79 -2.60 17.19 -4.86
N VAL A 80 -1.29 17.31 -5.04
CA VAL A 80 -0.34 17.78 -4.02
C VAL A 80 0.09 19.21 -4.36
N PRO A 81 -0.35 20.22 -3.59
CA PRO A 81 0.17 21.56 -3.73
C PRO A 81 1.57 21.63 -3.10
N LEU A 82 2.55 22.17 -3.83
CA LEU A 82 3.89 22.42 -3.32
C LEU A 82 4.21 23.91 -3.42
N ARG A 83 4.63 24.51 -2.30
CA ARG A 83 5.01 25.93 -2.29
C ARG A 83 6.42 26.11 -2.90
N PRO A 84 6.71 27.24 -3.57
CA PRO A 84 8.04 27.47 -4.17
C PRO A 84 9.20 27.32 -3.18
N GLU A 85 9.02 27.69 -1.91
CA GLU A 85 10.04 27.53 -0.86
C GLU A 85 10.28 26.08 -0.41
N GLU A 86 9.37 25.16 -0.74
CA GLU A 86 9.50 23.72 -0.49
C GLU A 86 10.14 23.00 -1.68
N ALA A 87 10.22 23.67 -2.84
CA ALA A 87 10.88 23.15 -4.01
C ALA A 87 12.39 22.97 -3.74
N GLY A 88 12.91 21.79 -4.07
CA GLY A 88 14.30 21.42 -3.80
C GLY A 88 14.56 20.86 -2.40
N ALA A 89 13.55 20.77 -1.53
CA ALA A 89 13.67 19.96 -0.31
C ALA A 89 13.79 18.48 -0.66
N GLU A 90 14.47 17.71 0.20
CA GLU A 90 14.40 16.25 0.11
C GLU A 90 13.02 15.80 0.63
N LEU A 91 12.14 15.35 -0.24
CA LEU A 91 10.76 15.01 0.13
C LEU A 91 10.60 13.49 0.26
N CYS A 92 9.81 13.07 1.25
CA CYS A 92 9.46 11.67 1.47
C CYS A 92 7.96 11.53 1.66
N LEU A 93 7.34 10.68 0.85
CA LEU A 93 5.97 10.21 1.02
C LEU A 93 5.95 9.07 2.04
N ARG A 94 5.00 9.13 2.97
CA ARG A 94 4.64 8.05 3.87
C ARG A 94 3.21 7.66 3.59
N LEU A 95 2.96 6.40 3.29
CA LEU A 95 1.63 5.90 3.01
C LEU A 95 0.86 5.49 4.27
N GLY A 96 1.53 5.44 5.42
CA GLY A 96 0.97 4.86 6.64
C GLY A 96 0.87 3.35 6.47
N ASP A 97 -0.30 2.78 6.73
CA ASP A 97 -0.56 1.36 6.54
C ASP A 97 -1.10 1.06 5.13
N VAL A 98 -0.60 -0.01 4.52
CA VAL A 98 -0.96 -0.50 3.19
C VAL A 98 -1.16 -2.01 3.24
N GLU A 99 -2.23 -2.48 2.62
CA GLU A 99 -2.50 -3.90 2.36
C GLU A 99 -2.53 -4.09 0.83
N TYR A 100 -1.49 -4.58 0.14
CA TYR A 100 -0.19 -5.04 0.66
C TYR A 100 1.00 -4.39 -0.05
N ALA A 101 0.90 -4.15 -1.34
CA ALA A 101 1.93 -3.51 -2.14
C ALA A 101 1.44 -2.16 -2.64
N ALA A 102 2.33 -1.18 -2.77
CA ALA A 102 2.04 0.10 -3.41
C ALA A 102 3.10 0.47 -4.45
N ALA A 103 2.67 0.92 -5.62
CA ALA A 103 3.50 1.61 -6.60
C ALA A 103 3.12 3.09 -6.61
N VAL A 104 4.13 3.97 -6.66
CA VAL A 104 3.95 5.42 -6.57
C VAL A 104 4.50 6.09 -7.81
N SER A 105 3.72 7.02 -8.37
CA SER A 105 4.14 7.90 -9.46
C SER A 105 3.77 9.35 -9.16
N VAL A 106 4.57 10.30 -9.65
CA VAL A 106 4.32 11.74 -9.52
C VAL A 106 4.44 12.38 -10.89
N ASN A 107 3.41 13.12 -11.32
CA ASN A 107 3.33 13.76 -12.64
C ASN A 107 3.67 12.78 -13.78
N GLY A 108 3.10 11.56 -13.72
CA GLY A 108 3.36 10.47 -14.67
C GLY A 108 4.74 9.81 -14.57
N ARG A 109 5.61 10.22 -13.64
CA ARG A 109 6.95 9.63 -13.45
C ARG A 109 6.95 8.66 -12.26
N TYR A 110 7.39 7.43 -12.50
CA TYR A 110 7.54 6.43 -11.45
C TYR A 110 8.53 6.88 -10.36
N ALA A 111 8.09 6.80 -9.10
CA ALA A 111 8.86 7.21 -7.93
C ALA A 111 9.40 6.01 -7.13
N GLY A 112 8.71 4.87 -7.15
CA GLY A 112 9.13 3.67 -6.44
C GLY A 112 7.97 2.76 -6.05
N THR A 113 8.32 1.62 -5.45
CA THR A 113 7.38 0.63 -4.91
C THR A 113 7.69 0.32 -3.45
N CYS A 114 6.67 0.01 -2.68
CA CYS A 114 6.77 -0.49 -1.31
C CYS A 114 6.04 -1.83 -1.19
N LEU A 115 6.74 -2.85 -0.69
CA LEU A 115 6.18 -4.19 -0.44
C LEU A 115 6.06 -4.51 1.05
N TRP A 116 6.73 -3.75 1.92
CA TRP A 116 6.74 -3.96 3.36
C TRP A 116 6.91 -2.63 4.11
N PRO A 117 6.47 -2.55 5.38
CA PRO A 117 6.69 -1.38 6.19
C PRO A 117 8.19 -1.17 6.50
N PRO A 118 8.62 0.10 6.68
CA PRO A 118 7.81 1.30 6.56
C PRO A 118 7.52 1.65 5.08
N TYR A 119 6.26 1.94 4.75
CA TYR A 119 5.82 2.28 3.40
C TYR A 119 6.20 3.73 3.06
N GLU A 120 7.48 3.94 2.74
CA GLU A 120 8.06 5.24 2.43
C GLU A 120 8.66 5.29 1.01
N VAL A 121 8.39 6.37 0.27
CA VAL A 121 8.95 6.62 -1.07
C VAL A 121 9.57 8.02 -1.13
N ALA A 122 10.80 8.12 -1.65
CA ALA A 122 11.45 9.41 -1.87
C ALA A 122 10.81 10.12 -3.07
N LEU A 123 10.44 11.39 -2.90
CA LEU A 123 9.82 12.24 -3.93
C LEU A 123 10.74 13.39 -4.39
N THR A 124 11.99 13.40 -3.93
CA THR A 124 12.96 14.48 -4.23
C THR A 124 13.11 14.67 -5.73
N GLY A 125 12.87 15.91 -6.19
CA GLY A 125 13.01 16.26 -7.61
C GLY A 125 11.87 15.79 -8.53
N LEU A 126 10.82 15.17 -7.99
CA LEU A 126 9.63 14.77 -8.75
C LEU A 126 8.48 15.78 -8.65
N LEU A 127 8.42 16.51 -7.53
CA LEU A 127 7.43 17.57 -7.32
C LEU A 127 7.97 18.93 -7.79
N GLN A 128 7.09 19.72 -8.41
CA GLN A 128 7.34 21.09 -8.88
C GLN A 128 6.48 22.10 -8.10
N PRO A 129 6.85 23.40 -8.04
CA PRO A 129 5.98 24.42 -7.46
C PRO A 129 4.58 24.42 -8.10
N GLY A 130 3.54 24.56 -7.28
CA GLY A 130 2.14 24.46 -7.70
C GLY A 130 1.56 23.06 -7.51
N ASP A 131 0.55 22.72 -8.30
CA ASP A 131 -0.15 21.45 -8.19
C ASP A 131 0.61 20.32 -8.89
N ASN A 132 0.67 19.17 -8.23
CA ASN A 132 1.28 17.95 -8.72
C ASN A 132 0.28 16.81 -8.63
N GLU A 133 0.28 15.93 -9.63
CA GLU A 133 -0.46 14.68 -9.54
C GLU A 133 0.40 13.64 -8.84
N LEU A 134 -0.10 13.08 -7.74
CA LEU A 134 0.47 11.92 -7.06
C LEU A 134 -0.49 10.75 -7.28
N VAL A 135 0.03 9.67 -7.85
CA VAL A 135 -0.69 8.43 -8.06
C VAL A 135 -0.10 7.35 -7.16
N VAL A 136 -0.97 6.65 -6.43
CA VAL A 136 -0.61 5.48 -5.62
C VAL A 136 -1.48 4.31 -6.08
N GLU A 137 -0.87 3.29 -6.67
CA GLU A 137 -1.54 2.06 -7.05
C GLU A 137 -1.29 1.01 -5.99
N VAL A 138 -2.34 0.57 -5.31
CA VAL A 138 -2.27 -0.46 -4.27
C VAL A 138 -2.77 -1.78 -4.83
N SER A 139 -2.00 -2.84 -4.62
CA SER A 139 -2.36 -4.20 -5.01
C SER A 139 -2.45 -5.10 -3.78
N ASN A 140 -3.46 -5.96 -3.73
CA ASN A 140 -3.57 -6.99 -2.70
C ASN A 140 -3.15 -8.39 -3.21
N THR A 141 -3.41 -9.41 -2.41
CA THR A 141 -3.17 -10.81 -2.81
C THR A 141 -4.42 -11.41 -3.50
N LEU A 142 -4.26 -12.57 -4.13
CA LEU A 142 -5.38 -13.35 -4.68
C LEU A 142 -6.21 -14.07 -3.58
N ALA A 143 -5.92 -13.86 -2.29
CA ALA A 143 -6.56 -14.60 -1.20
C ALA A 143 -8.08 -14.46 -1.18
N GLN A 144 -8.59 -13.26 -1.46
CA GLN A 144 -10.03 -12.99 -1.49
C GLN A 144 -10.72 -13.86 -2.55
N GLN A 145 -10.14 -13.97 -3.75
CA GLN A 145 -10.64 -14.84 -4.81
C GLN A 145 -10.51 -16.32 -4.46
N VAL A 146 -9.36 -16.77 -3.94
CA VAL A 146 -9.15 -18.18 -3.56
C VAL A 146 -10.19 -18.66 -2.55
N LEU A 147 -10.59 -17.79 -1.62
CA LEU A 147 -11.53 -18.13 -0.54
C LEU A 147 -13.00 -18.01 -0.92
N LEU A 148 -13.33 -17.57 -2.14
CA LEU A 148 -14.72 -17.56 -2.61
C LEU A 148 -15.28 -18.99 -2.64
N PRO A 149 -16.52 -19.22 -2.14
CA PRO A 149 -17.11 -20.56 -2.08
C PRO A 149 -17.08 -21.32 -3.42
N ASP A 150 -17.37 -20.62 -4.52
CA ASP A 150 -17.39 -21.22 -5.86
C ASP A 150 -15.99 -21.70 -6.29
N ASN A 151 -14.95 -20.92 -6.00
CA ASN A 151 -13.56 -21.30 -6.30
C ASN A 151 -13.08 -22.46 -5.42
N VAL A 152 -13.46 -22.48 -4.15
CA VAL A 152 -13.17 -23.60 -3.23
C VAL A 152 -13.90 -24.87 -3.69
N ASN A 153 -15.15 -24.77 -4.11
CA ASN A 153 -15.92 -25.91 -4.60
C ASN A 153 -15.37 -26.44 -5.93
N GLN A 154 -15.02 -25.55 -6.86
CA GLN A 154 -14.37 -25.94 -8.12
C GLN A 154 -13.06 -26.70 -7.88
N ALA A 155 -12.24 -26.27 -6.92
CA ALA A 155 -11.02 -26.99 -6.56
C ALA A 155 -11.30 -28.41 -6.03
N ARG A 156 -12.37 -28.59 -5.25
CA ARG A 156 -12.81 -29.91 -4.74
C ARG A 156 -13.30 -30.81 -5.86
N GLU A 157 -14.14 -30.30 -6.76
CA GLU A 157 -14.68 -31.06 -7.90
C GLU A 157 -13.57 -31.55 -8.84
N ARG A 158 -12.47 -30.78 -8.94
CA ARG A 158 -11.28 -31.15 -9.71
C ARG A 158 -10.32 -32.08 -8.97
N GLY A 159 -10.60 -32.43 -7.70
CA GLY A 159 -9.73 -33.26 -6.87
C GLY A 159 -8.42 -32.57 -6.46
N TRP A 160 -8.36 -31.24 -6.50
CA TRP A 160 -7.20 -30.45 -6.08
C TRP A 160 -7.15 -30.17 -4.58
N ASP A 161 -8.17 -30.60 -3.83
CA ASP A 161 -8.31 -30.31 -2.41
C ASP A 161 -7.47 -31.21 -1.48
N HIS A 162 -6.26 -31.55 -1.89
CA HIS A 162 -5.33 -32.36 -1.11
C HIS A 162 -4.87 -31.66 0.18
N GLY A 163 -4.24 -32.40 1.10
CA GLY A 163 -3.89 -31.90 2.44
C GLY A 163 -2.95 -30.67 2.48
N TYR A 164 -2.20 -30.40 1.40
CA TYR A 164 -1.46 -29.14 1.27
C TYR A 164 -2.40 -27.97 0.96
N TRP A 165 -3.27 -28.11 -0.06
CA TRP A 165 -4.26 -27.09 -0.41
C TRP A 165 -5.17 -26.71 0.77
N ARG A 166 -5.66 -27.70 1.53
CA ARG A 166 -6.51 -27.40 2.71
C ARG A 166 -5.79 -26.55 3.76
N ARG A 167 -4.46 -26.67 3.88
CA ARG A 167 -3.66 -25.84 4.78
C ARG A 167 -3.45 -24.42 4.24
N THR A 168 -3.29 -24.25 2.92
CA THR A 168 -3.11 -22.92 2.33
C THR A 168 -4.34 -22.03 2.52
N LEU A 169 -5.54 -22.61 2.64
CA LEU A 169 -6.76 -21.85 2.93
C LEU A 169 -6.66 -21.05 4.24
N GLU A 170 -5.99 -21.56 5.28
CA GLU A 170 -5.79 -20.80 6.52
C GLU A 170 -4.84 -19.61 6.31
N TRP A 171 -3.77 -19.78 5.54
CA TRP A 171 -2.84 -18.69 5.21
C TRP A 171 -3.48 -17.61 4.33
N HIS A 172 -4.40 -18.00 3.45
CA HIS A 172 -5.18 -17.03 2.68
C HIS A 172 -6.08 -16.20 3.59
N LYS A 173 -6.65 -16.77 4.66
CA LYS A 173 -7.48 -16.00 5.62
C LYS A 173 -6.66 -14.91 6.33
N GLU A 174 -5.39 -15.18 6.61
CA GLU A 174 -4.45 -14.22 7.19
C GLU A 174 -4.05 -13.12 6.19
N SER A 175 -4.23 -13.37 4.89
CA SER A 175 -3.88 -12.47 3.78
C SER A 175 -5.10 -11.81 3.13
N LEU A 176 -6.25 -11.84 3.80
CA LEU A 176 -7.46 -11.12 3.39
C LEU A 176 -7.30 -9.62 3.63
N GLY A 177 -7.92 -8.83 2.76
CA GLY A 177 -7.94 -7.38 2.87
C GLY A 177 -7.40 -6.72 1.61
N GLY A 178 -6.91 -5.51 1.78
CA GLY A 178 -6.54 -4.65 0.67
C GLY A 178 -6.87 -3.19 0.97
N GLY A 179 -5.98 -2.30 0.58
CA GLY A 179 -6.25 -0.87 0.57
C GLY A 179 -5.11 0.01 1.06
N LEU A 180 -5.31 1.30 0.81
CA LEU A 180 -4.53 2.38 1.40
C LEU A 180 -5.21 2.84 2.69
N LEU A 181 -4.71 2.39 3.84
CA LEU A 181 -5.32 2.66 5.13
C LEU A 181 -4.87 4.02 5.68
N GLY A 182 -3.68 4.47 5.29
CA GLY A 182 -3.15 5.76 5.72
C GLY A 182 -2.60 5.75 7.14
N PRO A 183 -2.34 6.93 7.73
CA PRO A 183 -2.46 8.24 7.09
C PRO A 183 -1.38 8.46 6.03
N VAL A 184 -1.79 9.02 4.89
CA VAL A 184 -0.86 9.46 3.84
C VAL A 184 -0.30 10.83 4.21
N ALA A 185 1.01 11.01 4.15
CA ALA A 185 1.63 12.31 4.40
C ALA A 185 2.97 12.48 3.70
N ILE A 186 3.27 13.72 3.30
CA ILE A 186 4.57 14.12 2.74
C ILE A 186 5.34 14.95 3.76
N PHE A 187 6.62 14.64 3.94
CA PHE A 187 7.52 15.33 4.86
C PHE A 187 8.81 15.74 4.16
N ALA A 188 9.41 16.86 4.60
CA ALA A 188 10.80 17.15 4.33
C ALA A 188 11.73 16.24 5.16
N ARG A 189 12.71 15.61 4.52
CA ARG A 189 13.88 14.98 5.14
C ARG A 189 14.87 16.06 5.56
N ARG A 190 15.63 15.78 6.61
CA ARG A 190 16.72 16.63 7.06
C ARG A 190 17.95 16.28 6.23
N LYS A 191 18.67 17.27 5.70
CA LYS A 191 20.08 17.07 5.31
C LYS A 191 20.81 16.59 6.56
N GLY A 192 21.47 15.43 6.44
CA GLY A 192 22.32 14.85 7.48
C GLY A 192 23.47 15.76 7.84
#